data_AF-A0A931KDM8-F1
#
_entry.id   AF-A0A931KDM8-F1
#
_cell.length_a   1.000
_cell.length_b   1.000
_cell.length_c   1.000
_cell.angle_alpha   90.00
_cell.angle_beta   90.00
_cell.angle_gamma   90.00
#
_symmetry.space_group_name_H-M   'P 1'
#
loop_
_entity.id
_entity.type
_entity.pdbx_description
1 polymer ?
#
loop_
_entity_poly.entity_id
_entity_poly.type
_entity_poly.pdbx_seq_one_letter_code
_entity_poly.pdbx_strand_id
1 'polypeptide(L)'
;MSQGSVVSAGNTGKTEAASVPKPGVIRERVRKYYAFMSFVLLAFMFAGFRMFYLKGQAFPGRPLVPPIKWLLIVHGVSMTLWVALLVVQSMLIVRRQPLRHMKLGMIGAGLAVLIFFSGLLLSVKSMQLFPPGMTLWGMTARQFFVVPTISMLLFGAMVGAAIVYRRRPEIHKPMMLFATVDALGAASGRADFFNRYYEGAFVQDIFGPNLLILLVGACFVIGYRVIARGFDKWFVASYLIVLAVNVGMVRLGFTGAWESIAAVFVG
;
A
#
# COMPACT_ATOMS: atom_id res chain seq x y z
N MET A 1 -73.95 -19.24 -24.88
CA MET A 1 -73.88 -18.77 -23.47
C MET A 1 -73.00 -19.77 -22.73
N SER A 2 -71.71 -19.50 -22.51
CA SER A 2 -71.12 -18.59 -21.52
C SER A 2 -70.57 -19.37 -20.32
N GLN A 3 -69.23 -19.51 -20.31
CA GLN A 3 -68.30 -19.41 -19.17
C GLN A 3 -68.39 -20.49 -18.06
N GLY A 4 -67.31 -21.09 -17.54
CA GLY A 4 -65.94 -20.59 -17.38
C GLY A 4 -65.73 -20.11 -15.93
N SER A 5 -65.14 -20.92 -15.06
CA SER A 5 -64.59 -20.51 -13.75
C SER A 5 -63.60 -21.58 -13.27
N VAL A 6 -62.34 -21.52 -13.71
CA VAL A 6 -61.18 -20.87 -13.05
C VAL A 6 -60.58 -21.77 -11.96
N VAL A 7 -59.56 -22.51 -12.40
CA VAL A 7 -58.52 -23.11 -11.58
C VAL A 7 -57.74 -21.99 -10.89
N SER A 8 -57.81 -21.93 -9.57
CA SER A 8 -56.90 -21.13 -8.75
C SER A 8 -55.55 -21.84 -8.66
N ALA A 9 -54.69 -21.66 -9.67
CA ALA A 9 -53.29 -22.04 -9.58
C ALA A 9 -52.54 -20.93 -8.85
N GLY A 10 -52.14 -21.24 -7.61
CA GLY A 10 -51.36 -20.37 -6.76
C GLY A 10 -50.13 -19.84 -7.49
N ASN A 11 -50.00 -18.51 -7.49
CA ASN A 11 -48.76 -17.81 -7.78
C ASN A 11 -47.77 -18.15 -6.65
N THR A 12 -47.10 -19.30 -6.74
CA THR A 12 -45.92 -19.57 -5.91
C THR A 12 -44.82 -18.67 -6.45
N GLY A 13 -44.70 -17.50 -5.84
CA GLY A 13 -43.54 -16.64 -5.96
C GLY A 13 -42.30 -17.46 -5.63
N LYS A 14 -41.65 -17.98 -6.67
CA LYS A 14 -40.28 -18.45 -6.56
C LYS A 14 -39.47 -17.20 -6.25
N THR A 15 -39.19 -16.99 -4.97
CA THR A 15 -38.00 -16.27 -4.53
C THR A 15 -36.84 -16.92 -5.27
N GLU A 16 -36.41 -16.31 -6.37
CA GLU A 16 -35.16 -16.63 -7.04
C GLU A 16 -34.06 -16.49 -6.00
N ALA A 17 -33.69 -17.60 -5.37
CA ALA A 17 -32.48 -17.68 -4.59
C ALA A 17 -31.35 -17.17 -5.50
N ALA A 18 -30.77 -16.03 -5.14
CA ALA A 18 -29.82 -15.32 -6.00
C ALA A 18 -28.76 -16.30 -6.51
N SER A 19 -28.83 -16.63 -7.80
CA SER A 19 -28.01 -17.70 -8.38
C SER A 19 -26.52 -17.42 -8.13
N VAL A 20 -25.80 -18.46 -7.70
CA VAL A 20 -24.35 -18.35 -7.44
C VAL A 20 -23.65 -17.92 -8.74
N PRO A 21 -22.89 -16.81 -8.75
CA PRO A 21 -22.25 -16.31 -9.97
C PRO A 21 -21.30 -17.35 -10.57
N LYS A 22 -21.31 -17.47 -11.90
CA LYS A 22 -20.38 -18.36 -12.62
C LYS A 22 -18.91 -18.04 -12.28
N PRO A 23 -18.00 -19.03 -12.17
CA PRO A 23 -16.60 -18.81 -11.80
C PRO A 23 -15.85 -17.78 -12.67
N GLY A 24 -16.18 -17.70 -13.96
CA GLY A 24 -15.61 -16.71 -14.87
C GLY A 24 -15.95 -15.26 -14.51
N VAL A 25 -17.18 -15.02 -14.04
CA VAL A 25 -17.66 -13.70 -13.62
C VAL A 25 -16.92 -13.25 -12.36
N ILE A 26 -16.75 -14.14 -11.39
CA ILE A 26 -15.99 -13.85 -10.16
C ILE A 26 -14.54 -13.50 -10.49
N ARG A 27 -13.89 -14.27 -11.36
CA ARG A 27 -12.51 -14.01 -11.80
C ARG A 27 -12.36 -12.64 -12.47
N GLU A 28 -13.33 -12.23 -13.28
CA GLU A 28 -13.33 -10.91 -13.90
C GLU A 28 -13.52 -9.78 -12.87
N ARG A 29 -14.48 -9.93 -11.95
CA ARG A 29 -14.70 -8.95 -10.88
C ARG A 29 -13.46 -8.77 -10.01
N VAL A 30 -12.79 -9.87 -9.65
CA VAL A 30 -11.51 -9.82 -8.91
C VAL A 30 -10.44 -9.06 -9.69
N ARG A 31 -10.29 -9.30 -11.01
CA ARG A 31 -9.32 -8.54 -11.84
C ARG A 31 -9.63 -7.04 -11.83
N LYS A 32 -10.90 -6.67 -12.00
CA LYS A 32 -11.36 -5.27 -11.94
C LYS A 32 -11.13 -4.67 -10.56
N TYR A 33 -11.29 -5.45 -9.50
CA TYR A 33 -11.04 -5.00 -8.14
C TYR A 33 -9.56 -4.70 -7.86
N TYR A 34 -8.63 -5.51 -8.38
CA TYR A 34 -7.19 -5.17 -8.33
C TYR A 34 -6.85 -3.87 -9.05
N ALA A 35 -7.51 -3.59 -10.18
CA ALA A 35 -7.37 -2.31 -10.86
C ALA A 35 -7.98 -1.16 -10.04
N PHE A 36 -9.16 -1.35 -9.44
CA PHE A 36 -9.75 -0.36 -8.54
C PHE A 36 -8.82 -0.02 -7.36
N MET A 37 -8.27 -1.03 -6.69
CA MET A 37 -7.35 -0.82 -5.57
C MET A 37 -6.10 -0.03 -5.99
N SER A 38 -5.52 -0.32 -7.17
CA SER A 38 -4.36 0.43 -7.65
C SER A 38 -4.69 1.90 -7.95
N PHE A 39 -5.88 2.20 -8.48
CA PHE A 39 -6.35 3.59 -8.62
C PHE A 39 -6.55 4.30 -7.28
N VAL A 40 -7.10 3.60 -6.27
CA VAL A 40 -7.23 4.15 -4.91
C VAL A 40 -5.86 4.48 -4.34
N LEU A 41 -4.87 3.60 -4.48
CA LEU A 41 -3.50 3.85 -4.02
C LEU A 41 -2.83 5.02 -4.77
N LEU A 42 -3.08 5.16 -6.07
CA LEU A 42 -2.60 6.29 -6.87
C LEU A 42 -3.19 7.61 -6.35
N ALA A 43 -4.51 7.67 -6.14
CA ALA A 43 -5.18 8.84 -5.59
C ALA A 43 -4.68 9.17 -4.17
N PHE A 44 -4.48 8.14 -3.34
CA PHE A 44 -3.95 8.28 -1.99
C PHE A 44 -2.55 8.91 -1.97
N MET A 45 -1.66 8.44 -2.84
CA MET A 45 -0.31 9.00 -3.01
C MET A 45 -0.37 10.48 -3.42
N PHE A 46 -1.18 10.83 -4.43
CA PHE A 46 -1.34 12.24 -4.85
C PHE A 46 -1.88 13.12 -3.73
N ALA A 47 -2.85 12.64 -2.95
CA ALA A 47 -3.43 13.39 -1.84
C ALA A 47 -2.39 13.67 -0.73
N GLY A 48 -1.61 12.66 -0.35
CA GLY A 48 -0.58 12.79 0.69
C GLY A 48 0.64 13.61 0.24
N PHE A 49 1.00 13.55 -1.04
CA PHE A 49 2.16 14.27 -1.60
C PHE A 49 1.78 15.52 -2.41
N ARG A 50 0.58 16.06 -2.25
CA ARG A 50 0.10 17.26 -2.97
C ARG A 50 1.07 18.45 -2.93
N MET A 51 1.77 18.67 -1.81
CA MET A 51 2.74 19.77 -1.66
C MET A 51 3.98 19.56 -2.53
N PHE A 52 4.43 18.30 -2.67
CA PHE A 52 5.55 17.95 -3.55
C PHE A 52 5.17 18.19 -5.01
N TYR A 53 3.99 17.73 -5.44
CA TYR A 53 3.55 17.86 -6.83
C TYR A 53 3.17 19.28 -7.24
N LEU A 54 2.43 20.00 -6.39
CA LEU A 54 1.87 21.30 -6.75
C LEU A 54 2.80 22.48 -6.44
N LYS A 55 3.71 22.31 -5.47
CA LYS A 55 4.55 23.41 -4.96
C LYS A 55 6.04 23.10 -4.95
N GLY A 56 6.45 21.87 -5.25
CA GLY A 56 7.86 21.46 -5.12
C GLY A 56 8.38 21.53 -3.68
N GLN A 57 7.49 21.38 -2.69
CA GLN A 57 7.79 21.57 -1.28
C GLN A 57 7.68 20.25 -0.50
N ALA A 58 8.49 20.11 0.54
CA ALA A 58 8.28 19.12 1.58
C ALA A 58 7.07 19.52 2.43
N PHE A 59 6.37 18.54 2.95
CA PHE A 59 5.34 18.76 3.96
C PHE A 59 5.96 19.28 5.28
N PRO A 60 5.32 20.23 6.01
CA PRO A 60 4.01 20.85 5.77
C PRO A 60 4.06 22.18 4.98
N GLY A 61 4.98 22.32 4.01
CA GLY A 61 5.18 23.55 3.23
C GLY A 61 6.60 24.11 3.32
N ARG A 62 7.57 23.25 3.65
CA ARG A 62 8.99 23.62 3.77
C ARG A 62 9.70 23.40 2.44
N PRO A 63 10.78 24.14 2.13
CA PRO A 63 11.64 23.82 1.00
C PRO A 63 12.18 22.38 1.09
N LEU A 64 12.41 21.73 -0.05
CA LEU A 64 13.15 20.48 -0.08
C LEU A 64 14.57 20.73 0.45
N VAL A 65 15.02 19.91 1.38
CA VAL A 65 16.31 20.05 2.08
C VAL A 65 17.46 20.00 1.05
N PRO A 66 18.22 21.10 0.84
CA PRO A 66 19.13 21.21 -0.30
C PRO A 66 20.15 20.07 -0.43
N PRO A 67 20.82 19.61 0.66
CA PRO A 67 21.78 18.50 0.59
C PRO A 67 21.22 17.17 0.03
N ILE A 68 19.91 16.94 0.13
CA ILE A 68 19.25 15.69 -0.30
C ILE A 68 18.13 15.92 -1.32
N LYS A 69 18.02 17.13 -1.88
CA LYS A 69 16.93 17.54 -2.78
C LYS A 69 16.81 16.61 -3.98
N TRP A 70 17.93 16.28 -4.63
CA TRP A 70 17.92 15.39 -5.79
C TRP A 70 17.52 13.97 -5.44
N LEU A 71 17.97 13.45 -4.30
CA LEU A 71 17.57 12.13 -3.82
C LEU A 71 16.07 12.07 -3.51
N LEU A 72 15.52 13.11 -2.88
CA LEU A 72 14.07 13.26 -2.66
C LEU A 72 13.29 13.24 -3.97
N ILE A 73 13.76 13.95 -4.99
CA ILE A 73 13.12 13.99 -6.32
C ILE A 73 13.21 12.63 -7.00
N VAL A 74 14.39 12.01 -7.06
CA VAL A 74 14.60 10.70 -7.70
C VAL A 74 13.71 9.64 -7.03
N HIS A 75 13.71 9.57 -5.70
CA HIS A 75 12.88 8.63 -4.96
C HIS A 75 11.38 8.91 -5.17
N GLY A 76 10.96 10.17 -5.04
CA GLY A 76 9.56 10.58 -5.21
C GLY A 76 9.01 10.32 -6.63
N VAL A 77 9.80 10.63 -7.66
CA VAL A 77 9.44 10.30 -9.06
C VAL A 77 9.42 8.80 -9.27
N SER A 78 10.39 8.06 -8.73
CA SER A 78 10.43 6.59 -8.86
C SER A 78 9.21 5.94 -8.21
N MET A 79 8.83 6.38 -7.01
CA MET A 79 7.61 5.94 -6.33
C MET A 79 6.34 6.31 -7.11
N THR A 80 6.30 7.50 -7.70
CA THR A 80 5.19 7.91 -8.57
C THR A 80 5.05 6.98 -9.77
N LEU A 81 6.17 6.68 -10.44
CA LEU A 81 6.22 5.74 -11.55
C LEU A 81 5.82 4.33 -11.11
N TRP A 82 6.19 3.89 -9.91
CA TRP A 82 5.83 2.58 -9.40
C TRP A 82 4.32 2.41 -9.20
N VAL A 83 3.66 3.38 -8.57
CA VAL A 83 2.21 3.32 -8.35
C VAL A 83 1.45 3.48 -9.68
N ALA A 84 1.93 4.35 -10.59
CA ALA A 84 1.40 4.44 -11.94
C ALA A 84 1.57 3.12 -12.72
N LEU A 85 2.73 2.47 -12.57
CA LEU A 85 3.01 1.17 -13.16
C LEU A 85 2.07 0.10 -12.61
N LEU A 86 1.77 0.10 -11.30
CA LEU A 86 0.80 -0.82 -10.71
C LEU A 86 -0.60 -0.66 -11.36
N VAL A 87 -1.03 0.57 -11.60
CA VAL A 87 -2.27 0.86 -12.36
C VAL A 87 -2.19 0.30 -13.78
N VAL A 88 -1.13 0.62 -14.53
CA VAL A 88 -0.95 0.11 -15.90
C VAL A 88 -0.95 -1.41 -15.94
N GLN A 89 -0.21 -2.06 -15.03
CA GLN A 89 -0.07 -3.51 -14.94
C GLN A 89 -1.41 -4.19 -14.64
N SER A 90 -2.18 -3.66 -13.68
CA SER A 90 -3.52 -4.18 -13.38
C SER A 90 -4.49 -4.00 -14.56
N MET A 91 -4.42 -2.86 -15.26
CA MET A 91 -5.25 -2.59 -16.45
C MET A 91 -4.90 -3.48 -17.65
N LEU A 92 -3.62 -3.81 -17.86
CA LEU A 92 -3.21 -4.77 -18.90
C LEU A 92 -3.84 -6.15 -18.66
N ILE A 93 -3.95 -6.59 -17.40
CA ILE A 93 -4.61 -7.86 -17.05
C ILE A 93 -6.13 -7.77 -17.26
N VAL A 94 -6.78 -6.66 -16.92
CA VAL A 94 -8.21 -6.43 -17.20
C VAL A 94 -8.47 -6.47 -18.72
N ARG A 95 -7.59 -5.84 -19.51
CA ARG A 95 -7.64 -5.82 -20.98
C ARG A 95 -7.17 -7.11 -21.65
N ARG A 96 -6.82 -8.14 -20.87
CA ARG A 96 -6.34 -9.45 -21.36
C ARG A 96 -5.07 -9.36 -22.23
N GLN A 97 -4.12 -8.49 -21.84
CA GLN A 97 -2.82 -8.28 -22.49
C GLN A 97 -1.62 -8.77 -21.63
N PRO A 98 -1.55 -10.06 -21.25
CA PRO A 98 -0.53 -10.56 -20.32
C PRO A 98 0.91 -10.49 -20.86
N LEU A 99 1.12 -10.55 -22.18
CA LEU A 99 2.45 -10.43 -22.78
C LEU A 99 3.07 -9.04 -22.54
N ARG A 100 2.25 -7.98 -22.62
CA ARG A 100 2.69 -6.61 -22.31
C ARG A 100 2.95 -6.45 -20.82
N HIS A 101 2.13 -7.07 -19.97
CA HIS A 101 2.32 -7.10 -18.53
C HIS A 101 3.70 -7.69 -18.17
N MET A 102 4.07 -8.82 -18.78
CA MET A 102 5.36 -9.46 -18.55
C MET A 102 6.55 -8.60 -19.02
N LYS A 103 6.48 -8.03 -20.23
CA LYS A 103 7.54 -7.15 -20.76
C LYS A 103 7.76 -5.92 -19.88
N LEU A 104 6.68 -5.23 -19.53
CA LEU A 104 6.74 -4.04 -18.69
C LEU A 104 7.11 -4.38 -17.24
N GLY A 105 6.83 -5.61 -16.79
CA GLY A 105 7.21 -6.10 -15.46
C GLY A 105 8.72 -6.16 -15.24
N MET A 106 9.51 -6.38 -16.30
CA MET A 106 10.98 -6.32 -16.21
C MET A 106 11.48 -4.93 -15.87
N ILE A 107 10.88 -3.89 -16.48
CA ILE A 107 11.18 -2.49 -16.15
C ILE A 107 10.78 -2.21 -14.70
N GLY A 108 9.63 -2.76 -14.26
CA GLY A 108 9.20 -2.69 -12.86
C GLY A 108 10.22 -3.27 -11.87
N ALA A 109 10.87 -4.39 -12.21
CA ALA A 109 11.89 -4.97 -11.33
C ALA A 109 13.11 -4.04 -11.14
N GLY A 110 13.60 -3.41 -12.22
CA GLY A 110 14.66 -2.40 -12.12
C GLY A 110 14.24 -1.16 -11.31
N LEU A 111 13.00 -0.70 -11.50
CA LEU A 111 12.44 0.40 -10.73
C LEU A 111 12.33 0.07 -9.24
N ALA A 112 11.96 -1.17 -8.88
CA ALA A 112 11.93 -1.60 -7.48
C ALA A 112 13.31 -1.54 -6.81
N VAL A 113 14.37 -1.94 -7.53
CA VAL A 113 15.76 -1.85 -7.05
C VAL A 113 16.13 -0.38 -6.78
N LEU A 114 15.82 0.51 -7.72
CA LEU A 114 16.06 1.95 -7.53
C LEU A 114 15.30 2.50 -6.32
N ILE A 115 14.03 2.16 -6.15
CA ILE A 115 13.20 2.59 -5.01
C ILE A 115 13.79 2.09 -3.69
N PHE A 116 14.14 0.81 -3.63
CA PHE A 116 14.69 0.18 -2.44
C PHE A 116 15.96 0.89 -1.96
N PHE A 117 16.96 1.03 -2.84
CA PHE A 117 18.23 1.65 -2.46
C PHE A 117 18.11 3.17 -2.25
N SER A 118 17.35 3.88 -3.09
CA SER A 118 17.12 5.31 -2.87
C SER A 118 16.35 5.58 -1.59
N GLY A 119 15.41 4.72 -1.21
CA GLY A 119 14.63 4.83 0.03
C GLY A 119 15.49 4.59 1.27
N LEU A 120 16.34 3.57 1.27
CA LEU A 120 17.30 3.31 2.35
C LEU A 120 18.33 4.45 2.50
N LEU A 121 18.84 4.97 1.38
CA LEU A 121 19.75 6.11 1.44
C LEU A 121 19.03 7.36 1.96
N LEU A 122 17.78 7.56 1.54
CA LEU A 122 16.97 8.69 1.98
C LEU A 122 16.62 8.60 3.47
N SER A 123 16.38 7.40 4.01
CA SER A 123 16.14 7.21 5.45
C SER A 123 17.36 7.60 6.27
N VAL A 124 18.55 7.14 5.89
CA VAL A 124 19.81 7.48 6.56
C VAL A 124 20.06 8.99 6.49
N LYS A 125 20.00 9.58 5.29
CA LYS A 125 20.31 11.00 5.11
C LYS A 125 19.29 11.91 5.78
N SER A 126 18.01 11.52 5.81
CA SER A 126 16.98 12.28 6.53
C SER A 126 17.20 12.25 8.05
N MET A 127 17.69 11.14 8.60
CA MET A 127 18.08 11.05 10.01
C MET A 127 19.28 11.95 10.33
N GLN A 128 20.33 11.91 9.49
CA GLN A 128 21.56 12.71 9.67
C GLN A 128 21.30 14.22 9.60
N LEU A 129 20.39 14.65 8.73
CA LEU A 129 20.06 16.07 8.51
C LEU A 129 18.89 16.53 9.38
N PHE A 130 18.38 15.68 10.25
CA PHE A 130 17.23 16.00 11.07
C PHE A 130 17.59 17.09 12.10
N PRO A 131 16.79 18.16 12.24
CA PRO A 131 17.11 19.22 13.20
C PRO A 131 17.25 18.67 14.64
N PRO A 132 18.31 19.04 15.38
CA PRO A 132 18.46 18.65 16.78
C PRO A 132 17.24 19.06 17.62
N GLY A 133 16.77 18.17 18.49
CA GLY A 133 15.63 18.42 19.38
C GLY A 133 14.24 18.36 18.74
N MET A 134 14.14 18.18 17.41
CA MET A 134 12.86 17.93 16.75
C MET A 134 12.46 16.46 16.88
N THR A 135 11.15 16.21 17.03
CA THR A 135 10.58 14.86 17.05
C THR A 135 9.56 14.68 15.93
N LEU A 136 9.43 13.45 15.43
CA LEU A 136 8.35 13.04 14.51
C LEU A 136 7.59 11.91 15.16
N TRP A 137 6.27 12.00 15.26
CA TRP A 137 5.45 10.92 15.83
C TRP A 137 5.88 10.52 17.25
N GLY A 138 6.34 11.50 18.05
CA GLY A 138 6.88 11.25 19.40
C GLY A 138 8.28 10.61 19.44
N MET A 139 8.94 10.49 18.30
CA MET A 139 10.25 9.85 18.16
C MET A 139 11.35 10.85 17.82
N THR A 140 12.55 10.64 18.36
CA THR A 140 13.77 11.30 17.87
C THR A 140 14.09 10.86 16.44
N ALA A 141 15.01 11.55 15.76
CA ALA A 141 15.44 11.17 14.42
C ALA A 141 15.92 9.71 14.32
N ARG A 142 16.71 9.26 15.30
CA ARG A 142 17.27 7.88 15.36
C ARG A 142 16.20 6.83 15.60
N GLN A 143 15.24 7.14 16.47
CA GLN A 143 14.09 6.27 16.71
C GLN A 143 13.21 6.19 15.45
N PHE A 144 12.86 7.34 14.86
CA PHE A 144 11.99 7.40 13.69
C PHE A 144 12.62 6.77 12.44
N PHE A 145 13.94 6.75 12.32
CA PHE A 145 14.69 6.08 11.26
C PHE A 145 14.28 4.61 11.06
N VAL A 146 13.74 3.94 12.09
CA VAL A 146 13.18 2.57 11.99
C VAL A 146 12.05 2.47 10.98
N VAL A 147 11.17 3.48 10.93
CA VAL A 147 9.96 3.45 10.12
C VAL A 147 10.28 3.34 8.63
N PRO A 148 11.00 4.30 8.01
CA PRO A 148 11.31 4.19 6.58
C PRO A 148 12.26 3.02 6.27
N THR A 149 13.15 2.64 7.19
CA THR A 149 14.10 1.55 6.96
C THR A 149 13.39 0.20 6.93
N ILE A 150 12.56 -0.11 7.92
CA ILE A 150 11.80 -1.36 7.95
C ILE A 150 10.79 -1.40 6.79
N SER A 151 10.13 -0.29 6.45
CA SER A 151 9.25 -0.25 5.27
C SER A 151 9.99 -0.54 3.96
N MET A 152 11.20 -0.02 3.76
CA MET A 152 11.98 -0.37 2.55
C MET A 152 12.43 -1.83 2.54
N LEU A 153 12.83 -2.38 3.69
CA LEU A 153 13.15 -3.81 3.81
C LEU A 153 11.94 -4.69 3.49
N LEU A 154 10.76 -4.34 4.02
CA LEU A 154 9.53 -5.07 3.76
C LEU A 154 9.10 -4.95 2.29
N PHE A 155 9.15 -3.74 1.72
CA PHE A 155 8.91 -3.52 0.29
C PHE A 155 9.81 -4.41 -0.57
N GLY A 156 11.12 -4.40 -0.33
CA GLY A 156 12.09 -5.22 -1.06
C GLY A 156 11.82 -6.71 -0.92
N ALA A 157 11.54 -7.19 0.30
CA ALA A 157 11.23 -8.59 0.57
C ALA A 157 9.94 -9.04 -0.13
N MET A 158 8.86 -8.26 -0.04
CA MET A 158 7.58 -8.59 -0.66
C MET A 158 7.64 -8.53 -2.18
N VAL A 159 8.29 -7.51 -2.76
CA VAL A 159 8.48 -7.41 -4.22
C VAL A 159 9.38 -8.55 -4.72
N GLY A 160 10.47 -8.85 -4.01
CA GLY A 160 11.34 -9.98 -4.32
C GLY A 160 10.59 -11.31 -4.33
N ALA A 161 9.81 -11.58 -3.27
CA ALA A 161 8.95 -12.75 -3.19
C ALA A 161 7.90 -12.77 -4.33
N ALA A 162 7.28 -11.64 -4.65
CA ALA A 162 6.33 -11.54 -5.74
C ALA A 162 6.96 -11.88 -7.11
N ILE A 163 8.21 -11.50 -7.34
CA ILE A 163 8.95 -11.79 -8.58
C ILE A 163 9.37 -13.27 -8.63
N VAL A 164 9.80 -13.86 -7.51
CA VAL A 164 10.11 -15.29 -7.41
C VAL A 164 8.86 -16.12 -7.73
N TYR A 165 7.73 -15.77 -7.10
CA TYR A 165 6.44 -16.43 -7.29
C TYR A 165 5.62 -15.87 -8.46
N ARG A 166 6.25 -15.24 -9.46
CA ARG A 166 5.55 -14.62 -10.62
C ARG A 166 4.68 -15.59 -11.44
N ARG A 167 4.98 -16.90 -11.38
CA ARG A 167 4.18 -17.96 -12.02
C ARG A 167 2.99 -18.43 -11.18
N ARG A 168 2.82 -17.89 -9.97
CA ARG A 168 1.73 -18.16 -9.03
C ARG A 168 0.94 -16.88 -8.78
N PRO A 169 -0.05 -16.54 -9.64
CA PRO A 169 -0.80 -15.28 -9.55
C PRO A 169 -1.49 -15.03 -8.22
N GLU A 170 -1.82 -16.11 -7.49
CA GLU A 170 -2.40 -16.08 -6.14
C GLU A 170 -1.42 -15.55 -5.09
N ILE A 171 -0.11 -15.63 -5.32
CA ILE A 171 0.93 -15.09 -4.43
C ILE A 171 1.43 -13.74 -4.95
N HIS A 172 1.73 -13.67 -6.25
CA HIS A 172 2.33 -12.50 -6.89
C HIS A 172 1.50 -11.23 -6.71
N LYS A 173 0.19 -11.26 -6.99
CA LYS A 173 -0.64 -10.05 -7.00
C LYS A 173 -0.86 -9.47 -5.61
N PRO A 174 -1.18 -10.27 -4.57
CA PRO A 174 -1.24 -9.75 -3.21
C PRO A 174 0.07 -9.12 -2.74
N MET A 175 1.21 -9.77 -2.98
CA MET A 175 2.50 -9.27 -2.54
C MET A 175 2.85 -7.93 -3.21
N MET A 176 2.62 -7.78 -4.51
CA MET A 176 2.83 -6.50 -5.22
C MET A 176 1.92 -5.38 -4.67
N LEU A 177 0.64 -5.71 -4.40
CA LEU A 177 -0.32 -4.75 -3.86
C LEU A 177 0.10 -4.30 -2.45
N PHE A 178 0.34 -5.25 -1.54
CA PHE A 178 0.59 -4.94 -0.14
C PHE A 178 2.00 -4.40 0.12
N ALA A 179 2.99 -4.71 -0.72
CA ALA A 179 4.25 -3.97 -0.74
C ALA A 179 4.03 -2.47 -1.03
N THR A 180 3.10 -2.17 -1.94
CA THR A 180 2.76 -0.79 -2.29
C THR A 180 1.93 -0.12 -1.19
N VAL A 181 1.03 -0.86 -0.53
CA VAL A 181 0.30 -0.38 0.66
C VAL A 181 1.29 0.04 1.75
N ASP A 182 2.26 -0.81 2.08
CA ASP A 182 3.28 -0.50 3.09
C ASP A 182 4.11 0.75 2.72
N ALA A 183 4.61 0.80 1.48
CA ALA A 183 5.42 1.92 1.00
C ALA A 183 4.66 3.27 1.01
N LEU A 184 3.33 3.24 0.93
CA LEU A 184 2.48 4.44 1.02
C LEU A 184 2.19 4.90 2.45
N GLY A 185 2.81 4.29 3.47
CA GLY A 185 2.87 4.81 4.83
C GLY A 185 3.38 6.26 4.90
N ALA A 186 4.32 6.62 4.03
CA ALA A 186 4.78 8.01 3.92
C ALA A 186 3.66 8.98 3.47
N ALA A 187 2.78 8.58 2.56
CA ALA A 187 1.63 9.40 2.16
C ALA A 187 0.63 9.53 3.32
N SER A 188 0.40 8.44 4.06
CA SER A 188 -0.44 8.38 5.25
C SER A 188 0.04 9.36 6.33
N GLY A 189 1.34 9.40 6.59
CA GLY A 189 1.93 10.32 7.57
C GLY A 189 1.78 11.82 7.23
N ARG A 190 1.29 12.17 6.03
CA ARG A 190 1.05 13.55 5.58
C ARG A 190 -0.44 13.94 5.58
N ALA A 191 -1.31 13.04 6.02
CA ALA A 191 -2.74 13.27 6.11
C ALA A 191 -3.12 13.92 7.46
N ASP A 192 -2.65 15.15 7.73
CA ASP A 192 -2.87 15.87 9.01
C ASP A 192 -4.32 15.86 9.48
N PHE A 193 -5.26 16.02 8.55
CA PHE A 193 -6.68 16.00 8.84
C PHE A 193 -7.09 14.71 9.58
N PHE A 194 -6.53 13.56 9.21
CA PHE A 194 -6.77 12.28 9.85
C PHE A 194 -5.87 12.08 11.08
N ASN A 195 -4.60 12.48 10.98
CA ASN A 195 -3.59 12.20 12.01
C ASN A 195 -3.87 12.92 13.33
N ARG A 196 -4.43 14.14 13.28
CA ARG A 196 -4.84 14.91 14.47
C ARG A 196 -5.84 14.20 15.39
N TYR A 197 -6.58 13.20 14.89
CA TYR A 197 -7.58 12.48 15.69
C TYR A 197 -6.99 11.43 16.63
N TYR A 198 -5.73 11.03 16.41
CA TYR A 198 -5.05 10.05 17.26
C TYR A 198 -3.66 10.52 17.70
N GLU A 199 -3.31 11.76 17.40
CA GLU A 199 -2.05 12.36 17.84
C GLU A 199 -1.95 12.37 19.37
N GLY A 200 -0.82 11.91 19.90
CA GLY A 200 -0.58 11.77 21.34
C GLY A 200 -1.37 10.66 22.04
N ALA A 201 -2.21 9.91 21.32
CA ALA A 201 -2.94 8.77 21.87
C ALA A 201 -2.14 7.47 21.76
N PHE A 202 -2.50 6.46 22.55
CA PHE A 202 -1.92 5.11 22.49
C PHE A 202 -1.94 4.48 21.08
N VAL A 203 -2.92 4.85 20.25
CA VAL A 203 -3.02 4.41 18.86
C VAL A 203 -1.82 4.91 18.03
N GLN A 204 -1.31 6.11 18.30
CA GLN A 204 -0.09 6.63 17.69
C GLN A 204 1.11 5.74 18.02
N ASP A 205 1.23 5.29 19.27
CA ASP A 205 2.35 4.46 19.74
C ASP A 205 2.34 3.04 19.17
N ILE A 206 1.25 2.65 18.50
CA ILE A 206 1.15 1.36 17.81
C ILE A 206 1.41 1.55 16.31
N PHE A 207 0.71 2.50 15.69
CA PHE A 207 0.65 2.57 14.22
C PHE A 207 1.47 3.72 13.61
N GLY A 208 1.90 4.69 14.43
CA GLY A 208 2.61 5.89 14.00
C GLY A 208 1.97 6.53 12.76
N PRO A 209 2.74 6.79 11.69
CA PRO A 209 2.21 7.39 10.46
C PRO A 209 1.31 6.47 9.62
N ASN A 210 1.23 5.17 9.92
CA ASN A 210 0.75 4.18 8.96
C ASN A 210 -0.70 3.71 9.20
N LEU A 211 -1.38 4.22 10.23
CA LEU A 211 -2.75 3.82 10.56
C LEU A 211 -3.70 3.95 9.36
N LEU A 212 -3.74 5.11 8.69
CA LEU A 212 -4.70 5.35 7.61
C LEU A 212 -4.50 4.38 6.45
N ILE A 213 -3.26 4.14 6.01
CA ILE A 213 -2.99 3.21 4.91
C ILE A 213 -3.27 1.75 5.28
N LEU A 214 -3.10 1.38 6.56
CA LEU A 214 -3.48 0.06 7.07
C LEU A 214 -4.99 -0.14 7.11
N LEU A 215 -5.77 0.91 7.43
CA LEU A 215 -7.23 0.89 7.32
C LEU A 215 -7.69 0.75 5.87
N VAL A 216 -7.04 1.46 4.93
CA VAL A 216 -7.29 1.27 3.49
C VAL A 216 -6.98 -0.18 3.08
N GLY A 217 -5.88 -0.76 3.57
CA GLY A 217 -5.56 -2.17 3.37
C GLY A 217 -6.61 -3.13 3.95
N ALA A 218 -7.16 -2.84 5.13
CA ALA A 218 -8.26 -3.61 5.71
C ALA A 218 -9.51 -3.55 4.83
N CYS A 219 -9.88 -2.36 4.34
CA CYS A 219 -10.98 -2.18 3.40
C CYS A 219 -10.75 -2.98 2.12
N PHE A 220 -9.52 -3.06 1.63
CA PHE A 220 -9.17 -3.90 0.48
C PHE A 220 -9.45 -5.37 0.73
N VAL A 221 -9.07 -5.91 1.90
CA VAL A 221 -9.35 -7.30 2.31
C VAL A 221 -10.86 -7.57 2.43
N ILE A 222 -11.60 -6.67 3.08
CA ILE A 222 -13.05 -6.79 3.25
C ILE A 222 -13.75 -6.79 1.88
N GLY A 223 -13.43 -5.80 1.03
CA GLY A 223 -14.01 -5.72 -0.31
C GLY A 223 -13.61 -6.91 -1.19
N TYR A 224 -12.39 -7.44 -1.06
CA TYR A 224 -11.98 -8.65 -1.76
C TYR A 224 -12.88 -9.83 -1.36
N ARG A 225 -13.12 -10.04 -0.06
CA ARG A 225 -13.99 -11.10 0.45
C ARG A 225 -15.41 -11.00 -0.10
N VAL A 226 -15.97 -9.78 -0.15
CA VAL A 226 -17.31 -9.52 -0.70
C VAL A 226 -17.37 -9.83 -2.20
N ILE A 227 -16.37 -9.39 -2.97
CA ILE A 227 -16.34 -9.52 -4.43
C ILE A 227 -16.01 -10.95 -4.88
N ALA A 228 -15.02 -11.57 -4.25
CA ALA A 228 -14.57 -12.92 -4.56
C ALA A 228 -15.56 -13.99 -4.05
N ARG A 229 -16.45 -13.63 -3.11
CA ARG A 229 -17.33 -14.55 -2.38
C ARG A 229 -16.57 -15.76 -1.81
N GLY A 230 -15.34 -15.50 -1.34
CA GLY A 230 -14.41 -16.54 -0.91
C GLY A 230 -13.23 -15.97 -0.14
N PHE A 231 -12.40 -16.87 0.37
CA PHE A 231 -11.21 -16.54 1.15
C PHE A 231 -9.95 -16.83 0.34
N ASP A 232 -9.10 -15.81 0.19
CA ASP A 232 -7.77 -15.95 -0.40
C ASP A 232 -6.72 -15.79 0.71
N LYS A 233 -6.13 -16.93 1.10
CA LYS A 233 -5.16 -16.98 2.20
C LYS A 233 -3.92 -16.14 1.93
N TRP A 234 -3.50 -16.01 0.67
CA TRP A 234 -2.31 -15.23 0.32
C TRP A 234 -2.61 -13.74 0.32
N PHE A 235 -3.83 -13.36 -0.06
CA PHE A 235 -4.30 -11.99 0.09
C PHE A 235 -4.32 -11.55 1.56
N VAL A 236 -4.92 -12.35 2.42
CA VAL A 236 -5.00 -12.07 3.86
C VAL A 236 -3.62 -12.15 4.52
N ALA A 237 -2.82 -13.17 4.21
CA ALA A 237 -1.47 -13.29 4.76
C ALA A 237 -0.59 -12.09 4.39
N SER A 238 -0.66 -11.60 3.15
CA SER A 238 0.12 -10.42 2.73
C SER A 238 -0.26 -9.17 3.54
N TYR A 239 -1.56 -8.96 3.79
CA TYR A 239 -2.01 -7.87 4.66
C TYR A 239 -1.54 -8.06 6.11
N LEU A 240 -1.67 -9.27 6.66
CA LEU A 240 -1.28 -9.57 8.04
C LEU A 240 0.23 -9.40 8.26
N ILE A 241 1.06 -9.74 7.27
CA ILE A 241 2.51 -9.46 7.31
C ILE A 241 2.75 -7.96 7.42
N VAL A 242 2.13 -7.15 6.56
CA VAL A 242 2.26 -5.68 6.60
C VAL A 242 1.79 -5.15 7.96
N LEU A 243 0.62 -5.58 8.43
CA LEU A 243 0.06 -5.17 9.72
C LEU A 243 0.99 -5.52 10.88
N ALA A 244 1.47 -6.76 10.96
CA ALA A 244 2.33 -7.23 12.04
C ALA A 244 3.65 -6.47 12.08
N VAL A 245 4.29 -6.26 10.92
CA VAL A 245 5.54 -5.47 10.83
C VAL A 245 5.30 -4.03 11.28
N ASN A 246 4.20 -3.42 10.85
CA ASN A 246 3.88 -2.03 11.20
C ASN A 246 3.55 -1.83 12.69
N VAL A 247 2.87 -2.79 13.31
CA VAL A 247 2.61 -2.78 14.77
C VAL A 247 3.90 -2.94 15.57
N GLY A 248 4.85 -3.75 15.08
CA GLY A 248 6.11 -4.01 15.77
C GLY A 248 7.17 -2.90 15.60
N MET A 249 7.23 -2.26 14.43
CA MET A 249 8.36 -1.38 14.08
C MET A 249 8.45 -0.13 14.96
N VAL A 250 7.32 0.43 15.41
CA VAL A 250 7.30 1.62 16.26
C VAL A 250 7.97 1.31 17.60
N ARG A 251 7.67 0.15 18.18
CA ARG A 251 8.27 -0.31 19.44
C ARG A 251 9.75 -0.66 19.29
N LEU A 252 10.13 -1.23 18.14
CA LEU A 252 11.54 -1.50 17.82
C LEU A 252 12.41 -0.23 17.91
N GLY A 253 11.88 0.92 17.46
CA GLY A 253 12.57 2.20 17.51
C GLY A 253 12.99 2.63 18.92
N PHE A 254 12.28 2.21 19.97
CA PHE A 254 12.58 2.53 21.37
C PHE A 254 13.55 1.55 22.05
N THR A 255 14.06 0.55 21.33
CA THR A 255 14.96 -0.47 21.90
C THR A 255 16.43 -0.04 21.81
N GLY A 256 17.24 -0.48 22.78
CA GLY A 256 18.70 -0.26 22.73
C GLY A 256 19.37 -0.96 21.54
N ALA A 257 18.82 -2.07 21.06
CA ALA A 257 19.31 -2.75 19.86
C ALA A 257 19.17 -1.88 18.61
N TRP A 258 18.03 -1.20 18.45
CA TRP A 258 17.83 -0.28 17.34
C TRP A 258 18.74 0.95 17.46
N GLU A 259 18.91 1.49 18.67
CA GLU A 259 19.81 2.63 18.88
C GLU A 259 21.25 2.29 18.48
N SER A 260 21.75 1.09 18.81
CA SER A 260 23.07 0.62 18.37
C SER A 260 23.18 0.55 16.84
N ILE A 261 22.14 0.10 16.14
CA ILE A 261 22.11 0.06 14.68
C ILE A 261 22.10 1.49 14.11
N ALA A 262 21.26 2.37 14.64
CA ALA A 262 21.14 3.76 14.18
C ALA A 262 22.45 4.52 14.37
N ALA A 263 23.17 4.29 15.46
CA ALA A 263 24.45 4.94 15.77
C ALA A 263 25.54 4.69 14.72
N VAL A 264 25.54 3.53 14.05
CA VAL A 264 26.50 3.21 12.96
C VAL A 264 26.42 4.21 11.81
N PHE A 265 25.25 4.81 11.59
CA PHE A 265 25.01 5.72 10.48
C PHE A 265 25.16 7.20 10.86
N VAL A 266 25.64 7.53 12.06
CA VAL A 266 25.79 8.92 12.53
C VAL A 266 27.26 9.40 12.48
N GLY A 267 28.16 8.59 11.92
CA GLY A 267 29.59 8.91 11.75
C GLY A 267 29.86 10.27 11.11
#